data_AF-X1T1A0-F1
#
_entry.id   AF-X1T1A0-F1
#
_cell.length_a   1.000
_cell.length_b   1.000
_cell.length_c   1.000
_cell.angle_alpha   90.00
_cell.angle_beta   90.00
_cell.angle_gamma   90.00
#
_symmetry.space_group_name_H-M   'P 1'
#
loop_
_entity.id
_entity.type
_entity.pdbx_description
1 polymer ?
#
loop_
_entity_poly.entity_id
_entity_poly.type
_entity_poly.pdbx_seq_one_letter_code
_entity_poly.pdbx_strand_id
1 'polypeptide(L)' 'MAKEYKKMIDSGEVKNQADLARIKGVSRARITQIFNLLKLDSVIFKELINLGDPLKSKIITERNLRLYVIKLLNNK' A
#
# COMPACT_ATOMS: atom_id res chain seq x y z
N MET A 1 2.49 -8.12 -2.10
CA MET A 1 3.33 -6.97 -2.51
C MET A 1 4.08 -6.24 -1.40
N ALA A 2 3.46 -5.47 -0.49
CA ALA A 2 4.22 -4.60 0.44
C ALA A 2 5.22 -5.36 1.34
N LYS A 3 4.78 -6.48 1.92
CA LYS A 3 5.64 -7.38 2.70
C LYS A 3 6.78 -7.97 1.88
N GLU A 4 6.53 -8.34 0.63
CA GLU A 4 7.55 -8.90 -0.27
C GLU A 4 8.59 -7.85 -0.62
N TYR A 5 8.17 -6.62 -0.93
CA TYR A 5 9.09 -5.53 -1.22
C TYR A 5 9.96 -5.18 -0.01
N LYS A 6 9.40 -5.21 1.21
CA LYS A 6 10.17 -5.07 2.44
C LYS A 6 11.17 -6.21 2.59
N LYS A 7 10.76 -7.46 2.33
CA LYS A 7 11.63 -8.63 2.36
C LYS A 7 12.80 -8.53 1.38
N MET A 8 12.57 -8.09 0.14
CA MET A 8 13.62 -7.91 -0.87
C MET A 8 14.67 -6.88 -0.44
N ILE A 9 14.25 -5.79 0.23
CA ILE A 9 15.20 -4.80 0.77
C ILE A 9 15.94 -5.37 1.97
N ASP A 10 15.23 -6.05 2.87
CA ASP A 10 15.81 -6.60 4.10
C ASP A 10 16.78 -7.75 3.83
N SER A 11 16.53 -8.55 2.78
CA SER A 11 17.43 -9.62 2.33
C SER A 11 18.63 -9.10 1.54
N GLY A 12 18.65 -7.82 1.18
CA GLY A 12 19.67 -7.23 0.31
C GLY A 12 19.52 -7.56 -1.17
N GLU A 13 18.45 -8.26 -1.59
CA GLU A 13 18.12 -8.51 -3.00
C GLU A 13 17.95 -7.20 -3.78
N VAL A 14 17.45 -6.16 -3.11
CA VAL A 14 17.32 -4.81 -3.66
C VAL A 14 17.92 -3.79 -2.70
N LYS A 15 18.75 -2.87 -3.21
CA LYS A 15 19.55 -1.97 -2.38
C LYS A 15 18.71 -1.01 -1.54
N ASN A 16 17.63 -0.47 -2.11
CA ASN A 16 16.73 0.49 -1.46
C ASN A 16 15.44 0.71 -2.26
N GLN A 17 14.53 1.54 -1.73
CA GLN A 17 13.25 1.85 -2.39
C GLN A 17 13.38 2.51 -3.77
N ALA A 18 14.44 3.30 -4.01
CA ALA A 18 14.64 3.94 -5.31
C ALA A 18 15.08 2.92 -6.37
N ASP A 19 15.92 1.98 -5.98
CA ASP A 19 16.32 0.85 -6.82
C ASP A 19 15.12 -0.05 -7.14
N LEU A 20 14.32 -0.37 -6.12
CA LEU A 20 13.06 -1.12 -6.28
C LEU A 20 12.09 -0.43 -7.25
N ALA A 21 11.96 0.90 -7.18
CA ALA A 21 11.11 1.68 -8.08
C ALA A 21 11.54 1.52 -9.55
N ARG A 22 12.85 1.57 -9.82
CA ARG A 22 13.42 1.37 -11.16
C ARG A 22 13.15 -0.05 -11.67
N ILE A 23 13.42 -1.06 -10.85
CA ILE A 23 13.22 -2.49 -11.20
C ILE A 23 11.74 -2.77 -11.51
N LYS A 24 10.82 -2.17 -10.74
CA LYS A 24 9.37 -2.36 -10.93
C LYS A 24 8.75 -1.43 -11.98
N GLY A 25 9.52 -0.50 -12.56
CA GLY A 25 9.03 0.43 -13.58
C GLY A 25 7.95 1.40 -13.06
N VAL A 26 8.01 1.77 -11.78
CA VAL A 26 7.03 2.69 -11.15
C VAL A 26 7.73 3.87 -10.50
N SER A 27 6.96 4.93 -10.21
CA SER A 27 7.50 6.08 -9.50
C SER A 27 7.94 5.73 -8.07
N ARG A 28 8.94 6.45 -7.55
CA ARG A 28 9.37 6.30 -6.16
C ARG A 28 8.21 6.60 -5.18
N ALA A 29 7.37 7.58 -5.51
CA ALA A 29 6.18 7.90 -4.73
C ALA A 29 5.23 6.69 -4.63
N ARG A 30 5.07 5.90 -5.70
CA ARG A 30 4.25 4.68 -5.67
C ARG A 30 4.83 3.63 -4.74
N ILE A 31 6.15 3.41 -4.77
CA ILE A 31 6.81 2.50 -3.81
C ILE A 31 6.61 2.99 -2.37
N THR A 32 6.76 4.29 -2.12
CA THR A 32 6.51 4.86 -0.79
C THR A 32 5.08 4.64 -0.32
N GLN A 33 4.08 4.83 -1.19
CA GLN A 33 2.68 4.52 -0.88
C GLN A 33 2.50 3.05 -0.47
N ILE A 34 3.11 2.12 -1.21
CA ILE A 34 3.06 0.68 -0.90
C ILE A 34 3.71 0.41 0.46
N PHE A 35 4.85 1.02 0.77
CA PHE A 35 5.51 0.88 2.07
C PHE A 35 4.70 1.46 3.22
N ASN A 36 3.96 2.55 2.99
CA ASN A 36 3.09 3.12 4.02
C ASN A 36 1.95 2.18 4.42
N LEU A 37 1.58 1.19 3.59
CA LEU A 37 0.63 0.15 3.99
C LEU A 37 1.14 -0.70 5.16
N LEU A 38 2.47 -0.80 5.35
CA LEU A 38 3.07 -1.51 6.48
C LEU A 38 2.99 -0.70 7.79
N LYS A 39 2.59 0.57 7.72
CA LYS A 39 2.40 1.45 8.88
C LYS A 39 0.93 1.53 9.33
N LEU A 40 0.04 0.76 8.69
CA LEU A 40 -1.35 0.70 9.11
C LEU A 40 -1.46 0.13 10.52
N ASP A 41 -2.49 0.57 11.24
CA ASP A 41 -2.83 -0.01 12.53
C ASP A 41 -3.01 -1.54 12.42
N SER A 42 -2.58 -2.26 13.46
CA SER A 42 -2.52 -3.72 13.44
C SER A 42 -3.89 -4.38 13.27
N VAL A 43 -4.96 -3.75 13.78
CA VAL A 43 -6.34 -4.26 13.63
C VAL A 43 -6.76 -4.11 12.17
N ILE A 44 -6.60 -2.91 11.60
CA ILE A 44 -6.92 -2.63 10.20
C ILE A 44 -6.13 -3.56 9.27
N PHE A 45 -4.84 -3.75 9.55
CA PHE A 45 -3.98 -4.59 8.73
C PHE A 45 -4.46 -6.05 8.70
N LYS A 46 -4.86 -6.62 9.85
CA LYS A 46 -5.40 -7.99 9.93
C LYS A 46 -6.69 -8.13 9.14
N GLU A 47 -7.62 -7.20 9.31
CA GLU A 47 -8.89 -7.20 8.57
C GLU A 47 -8.65 -7.14 7.06
N LEU A 48 -7.73 -6.28 6.59
CA LEU A 48 -7.38 -6.20 5.17
C LEU A 48 -6.80 -7.50 4.62
N ILE A 49 -5.97 -8.22 5.40
CA ILE A 49 -5.45 -9.53 5.00
C ILE A 49 -6.58 -10.57 4.91
N ASN A 50 -7.55 -10.53 5.84
CA ASN A 50 -8.69 -11.44 5.87
C ASN A 50 -9.66 -11.26 4.67
N LEU A 51 -9.66 -10.08 4.03
CA LEU A 51 -10.45 -9.84 2.82
C LEU A 51 -9.97 -10.67 1.61
N GLY A 52 -8.70 -11.09 1.62
CA GLY A 52 -8.07 -11.86 0.55
C GLY A 52 -7.63 -11.02 -0.66
N ASP A 53 -6.84 -11.64 -1.53
CA ASP A 53 -6.33 -11.05 -2.79
C ASP A 53 -6.27 -12.14 -3.88
N PRO A 54 -7.06 -12.07 -4.97
CA PRO A 54 -7.96 -10.97 -5.30
C PRO A 54 -9.23 -10.94 -4.43
N LEU A 55 -9.78 -9.75 -4.22
CA LEU A 55 -11.08 -9.59 -3.57
C LEU A 55 -12.16 -10.34 -4.37
N LYS A 56 -13.05 -11.06 -3.67
CA LYS A 56 -14.17 -11.80 -4.29
C LYS A 56 -15.10 -10.91 -5.13
N SER A 57 -15.21 -9.63 -4.76
CA SER A 57 -15.95 -8.61 -5.50
C SER A 57 -15.36 -7.23 -5.21
N LYS A 58 -15.68 -6.23 -6.05
CA LYS A 58 -15.32 -4.83 -5.78
C LYS A 58 -16.24 -4.28 -4.68
N ILE A 59 -15.90 -4.53 -3.43
CA ILE A 59 -16.69 -4.08 -2.26
C ILE A 59 -16.66 -2.56 -2.12
N ILE A 60 -15.52 -1.92 -2.46
CA ILE A 60 -15.32 -0.48 -2.37
C ILE A 60 -14.70 0.03 -3.67
N THR A 61 -15.32 1.06 -4.25
CA THR A 61 -14.75 1.77 -5.41
C THR A 61 -13.95 2.99 -4.95
N GLU A 62 -13.03 3.45 -5.79
CA GLU A 62 -12.29 4.70 -5.57
C GLU A 62 -13.23 5.91 -5.43
N ARG A 63 -14.37 5.92 -6.15
CA ARG A 63 -15.42 6.94 -6.01
C ARG A 63 -16.01 6.97 -4.61
N ASN A 64 -16.25 5.80 -4.00
CA ASN A 64 -16.74 5.73 -2.62
C ASN A 64 -15.69 6.26 -1.63
N LEU A 65 -14.41 5.90 -1.82
CA LEU A 65 -13.31 6.36 -0.95
C LEU A 65 -13.06 7.86 -1.02
N ARG A 66 -13.24 8.47 -2.19
CA ARG A 66 -13.00 9.91 -2.40
C ARG A 66 -13.79 10.79 -1.43
N LEU A 67 -15.03 10.40 -1.09
CA LEU A 67 -15.87 11.13 -0.15
C LEU A 67 -15.24 11.26 1.24
N TYR A 68 -14.59 10.18 1.72
CA TYR A 68 -13.93 10.18 3.03
C TYR A 68 -12.65 11.01 3.01
N VAL A 69 -11.89 10.97 1.92
CA VAL A 69 -10.68 11.79 1.76
C VAL A 69 -11.02 13.27 1.75
N ILE A 70 -12.03 13.68 0.98
CA ILE A 70 -12.50 15.08 0.94
C ILE A 70 -12.98 15.51 2.34
N LYS A 71 -13.75 14.66 3.03
CA LYS A 71 -14.20 14.95 4.40
C LYS A 71 -13.02 15.14 5.36
N LEU A 72 -11.97 14.32 5.27
CA LEU A 72 -10.78 14.45 6.12
C LEU A 72 -9.99 15.72 5.83
N LEU A 73 -9.91 16.15 4.57
CA LEU A 73 -9.21 17.38 4.18
C LEU A 73 -9.97 18.64 4.59
N ASN A 74 -11.30 18.61 4.57
CA ASN A 74 -12.16 19.74 4.94
C ASN A 74 -12.41 19.87 6.47
N ASN A 75 -11.98 18.89 7.27
CA ASN A 75 -12.05 18.91 8.75
C ASN A 75 -10.71 19.31 9.40
N LYS A 76 -9.79 19.88 8.63
CA LYS A 76 -8.58 20.56 9.12
C LYS A 76 -8.80 22.06 9.12
#